data_AF-A0A5Q4T963-F1
#
_entry.id   AF-A0A5Q4T963-F1
#
_cell.length_a   1.000
_cell.length_b   1.000
_cell.length_c   1.000
_cell.angle_alpha   90.00
_cell.angle_beta   90.00
_cell.angle_gamma   90.00
#
_symmetry.space_group_name_H-M   'P 1'
#
loop_
_entity.id
_entity.type
_entity.pdbx_description
1 polymer ?
#
loop_
_entity_poly.entity_id
_entity_poly.type
_entity_poly.pdbx_seq_one_letter_code
_entity_poly.pdbx_strand_id
1 'polypeptide(L)'
;ELTVDKLPKHAELNSSLKKAWQASASADDHYAAWAQQAKSKKVCKDGTARSTSHTAQGNKASGDATRAKNQAAALWNAIARDHGLTERRSEQL
;
A
#
# COMPACT_ATOMS: atom_id res chain seq x y z
N GLU A 1 -17.01 9.55 -22.02
CA GLU A 1 -15.82 9.47 -21.14
C GLU A 1 -16.27 9.84 -19.72
N LEU A 2 -16.11 8.94 -18.75
CA LEU A 2 -16.46 9.18 -17.35
C LEU A 2 -15.20 9.75 -16.67
N THR A 3 -15.19 11.06 -16.40
CA THR A 3 -14.06 11.72 -15.78
C THR A 3 -14.14 11.59 -14.26
N VAL A 4 -13.00 11.32 -13.61
CA VAL A 4 -12.94 10.95 -12.19
C VAL A 4 -13.51 12.04 -11.27
N ASP A 5 -13.39 13.32 -11.66
CA ASP A 5 -13.92 14.50 -10.98
C ASP A 5 -15.45 14.53 -10.85
N LYS A 6 -16.17 13.81 -11.72
CA LYS A 6 -17.65 13.75 -11.68
C LYS A 6 -18.19 12.65 -10.76
N LEU A 7 -17.31 11.84 -10.20
CA LEU A 7 -17.70 10.74 -9.33
C LEU A 7 -17.92 11.23 -7.89
N PRO A 8 -19.00 10.80 -7.21
CA PRO A 8 -19.17 11.06 -5.79
C PRO A 8 -17.94 10.56 -5.01
N LYS A 9 -17.44 11.37 -4.07
CA LYS A 9 -16.27 11.05 -3.21
C LYS A 9 -14.94 10.80 -3.96
N HIS A 10 -14.81 11.24 -5.21
CA HIS A 10 -13.56 11.07 -5.98
C HIS A 10 -12.32 11.67 -5.29
N ALA A 11 -12.47 12.77 -4.56
CA ALA A 11 -11.36 13.37 -3.81
C ALA A 11 -10.84 12.44 -2.70
N GLU A 12 -11.75 11.75 -2.00
CA GLU A 12 -11.40 10.77 -0.97
C GLU A 12 -10.77 9.52 -1.59
N LEU A 13 -11.29 9.07 -2.74
CA LEU A 13 -10.72 7.96 -3.50
C LEU A 13 -9.29 8.28 -3.95
N ASN A 14 -9.08 9.43 -4.59
CA ASN A 14 -7.77 9.88 -5.04
C ASN A 14 -6.78 10.04 -3.88
N SER A 15 -7.23 10.60 -2.75
CA SER A 15 -6.41 10.72 -1.55
C SER A 15 -6.02 9.35 -0.98
N SER A 16 -6.97 8.41 -0.92
CA SER A 16 -6.72 7.03 -0.46
C SER A 16 -5.73 6.29 -1.35
N LEU A 17 -5.89 6.39 -2.68
CA LEU A 17 -4.96 5.81 -3.66
C LEU A 17 -3.56 6.42 -3.55
N LYS A 18 -3.47 7.76 -3.43
CA LYS A 18 -2.18 8.45 -3.25
C LYS A 18 -1.50 8.00 -1.97
N LYS A 19 -2.25 7.89 -0.86
CA LYS A 19 -1.73 7.40 0.42
C LYS A 19 -1.25 5.95 0.32
N ALA A 20 -2.02 5.08 -0.34
CA ALA A 20 -1.64 3.69 -0.58
C ALA A 20 -0.32 3.59 -1.36
N TRP A 21 -0.17 4.39 -2.42
CA TRP A 21 1.04 4.43 -3.24
C TRP A 21 2.26 4.92 -2.44
N GLN A 22 2.14 6.04 -1.72
CA GLN A 22 3.22 6.59 -0.92
C GLN A 22 3.64 5.65 0.22
N ALA A 23 2.68 5.00 0.88
CA ALA A 23 2.96 4.04 1.95
C ALA A 23 3.62 2.76 1.40
N SER A 24 3.21 2.29 0.22
CA SER A 24 3.85 1.14 -0.44
C SER A 24 5.30 1.45 -0.80
N ALA A 25 5.55 2.61 -1.41
CA ALA A 25 6.91 3.06 -1.73
C ALA A 25 7.79 3.16 -0.47
N SER A 26 7.28 3.74 0.61
CA SER A 26 7.99 3.80 1.89
C SER A 26 8.27 2.41 2.48
N ALA A 27 7.35 1.46 2.33
CA ALA A 27 7.57 0.08 2.75
C ALA A 27 8.73 -0.56 1.98
N ASP A 28 8.74 -0.41 0.65
CA ASP A 28 9.79 -0.92 -0.23
C ASP A 28 11.15 -0.32 0.09
N ASP A 29 11.23 0.99 0.34
CA ASP A 29 12.47 1.67 0.76
C ASP A 29 13.02 1.08 2.07
N HIS A 30 12.13 0.83 3.04
CA HIS A 30 12.52 0.22 4.32
C HIS A 30 12.94 -1.24 4.16
N TYR A 31 12.25 -2.04 3.34
CA TYR A 31 12.66 -3.42 3.08
C TYR A 31 13.98 -3.48 2.31
N ALA A 32 14.22 -2.56 1.37
CA ALA A 32 15.49 -2.42 0.69
C ALA A 32 16.61 -2.08 1.68
N ALA A 33 16.38 -1.15 2.61
CA ALA A 33 17.34 -0.81 3.67
C ALA A 33 17.61 -2.01 4.61
N TRP A 34 16.58 -2.76 5.00
CA TRP A 34 16.74 -3.98 5.78
C TRP A 34 17.53 -5.05 5.01
N ALA A 35 17.29 -5.21 3.71
CA ALA A 35 18.06 -6.11 2.86
C ALA A 35 19.54 -5.71 2.78
N GLN A 36 19.86 -4.40 2.74
CA GLN A 36 21.25 -3.92 2.85
C GLN A 36 21.85 -4.29 4.21
N GLN A 37 21.12 -4.12 5.32
CA GLN A 37 21.59 -4.51 6.65
C GLN A 37 21.84 -6.01 6.76
N ALA A 38 20.97 -6.83 6.17
CA ALA A 38 21.05 -8.29 6.14
C ALA A 38 22.27 -8.83 5.39
N LYS A 39 22.97 -8.01 4.57
CA LYS A 39 24.27 -8.39 4.02
C LYS A 39 25.33 -8.63 5.10
N SER A 40 25.15 -8.06 6.30
CA SER A 40 26.05 -8.27 7.43
C SER A 40 25.71 -9.54 8.20
N LYS A 41 26.73 -10.28 8.66
CA LYS A 41 26.57 -11.45 9.56
C LYS A 41 25.95 -11.10 10.93
N LYS A 42 25.83 -9.81 11.25
CA LYS A 42 25.18 -9.32 12.47
C LYS A 42 23.65 -9.33 12.35
N VAL A 43 23.15 -9.13 11.14
CA VAL A 43 21.72 -9.07 10.86
C VAL A 43 21.23 -10.38 10.24
N CYS A 44 21.97 -10.96 9.29
CA CYS A 44 21.66 -12.29 8.77
C CYS A 44 22.66 -13.31 9.31
N LYS A 45 22.19 -14.23 10.14
CA LYS A 45 22.99 -15.34 10.67
C LYS A 45 22.30 -16.64 10.30
N ASP A 46 23.08 -17.59 9.77
CA ASP A 46 22.61 -18.94 9.41
C ASP A 46 21.38 -18.93 8.48
N GLY A 47 21.37 -18.03 7.49
CA GLY A 47 20.29 -17.88 6.52
C GLY A 47 19.04 -17.16 7.04
N THR A 48 19.04 -16.73 8.31
CA THR A 48 17.92 -16.03 8.94
C THR A 48 18.27 -14.58 9.22
N ALA A 49 17.54 -13.65 8.60
CA ALA A 49 17.66 -12.23 8.87
C ALA A 49 16.83 -11.84 10.11
N ARG A 50 17.46 -11.23 11.11
CA ARG A 50 16.77 -10.67 12.27
C ARG A 50 15.96 -9.44 11.88
N SER A 51 14.87 -9.21 12.62
CA SER A 51 14.12 -7.96 12.54
C SER A 51 14.98 -6.78 13.01
N THR A 52 14.89 -5.67 12.28
CA THR A 52 15.51 -4.39 12.64
C THR A 52 14.45 -3.28 12.64
N SER A 53 14.86 -2.06 12.97
CA SER A 53 13.99 -0.88 12.85
C SER A 53 13.45 -0.70 11.42
N HIS A 54 14.21 -1.09 10.39
CA HIS A 54 13.74 -1.01 9.01
C HIS A 54 12.69 -2.08 8.71
N THR A 55 12.84 -3.33 9.16
CA THR A 55 11.78 -4.34 9.03
C THR A 55 10.49 -3.89 9.72
N ALA A 56 10.60 -3.34 10.93
CA ALA A 56 9.44 -2.86 11.67
C ALA A 56 8.74 -1.68 10.97
N GLN A 57 9.51 -0.72 10.45
CA GLN A 57 8.96 0.42 9.70
C GLN A 57 8.37 -0.02 8.35
N GLY A 58 9.01 -0.95 7.64
CA GLY A 58 8.48 -1.54 6.41
C GLY A 58 7.15 -2.25 6.64
N ASN A 59 7.06 -3.08 7.69
CA ASN A 59 5.81 -3.75 8.08
C ASN A 59 4.71 -2.74 8.44
N LYS A 60 5.06 -1.67 9.18
CA LYS A 60 4.11 -0.61 9.53
C LYS A 60 3.60 0.10 8.28
N ALA A 61 4.50 0.55 7.40
CA ALA A 61 4.15 1.24 6.16
C ALA A 61 3.33 0.35 5.22
N SER A 62 3.68 -0.94 5.13
CA SER A 62 2.90 -1.93 4.38
C SER A 62 1.48 -2.06 4.94
N GLY A 63 1.32 -2.12 6.27
CA GLY A 63 -0.01 -2.11 6.90
C GLY A 63 -0.78 -0.81 6.69
N ASP A 64 -0.10 0.34 6.69
CA ASP A 64 -0.69 1.64 6.33
C ASP A 64 -1.19 1.63 4.87
N ALA A 65 -0.43 1.03 3.95
CA ALA A 65 -0.82 0.85 2.55
C ALA A 65 -2.05 -0.05 2.42
N THR A 66 -2.09 -1.20 3.09
CA THR A 66 -3.26 -2.10 3.07
C THR A 66 -4.52 -1.40 3.55
N ARG A 67 -4.44 -0.62 4.65
CA ARG A 67 -5.60 0.16 5.13
C ARG A 67 -6.08 1.17 4.09
N ALA A 68 -5.17 1.88 3.43
CA ALA A 68 -5.52 2.83 2.39
C ALA A 68 -6.12 2.16 1.15
N LYS A 69 -5.60 0.99 0.74
CA LYS A 69 -6.16 0.18 -0.36
C LYS A 69 -7.56 -0.34 -0.05
N ASN A 70 -7.81 -0.75 1.19
CA ASN A 70 -9.15 -1.16 1.62
C ASN A 70 -10.16 0.00 1.53
N GLN A 71 -9.76 1.20 1.97
CA GLN A 71 -10.60 2.40 1.85
C GLN A 71 -10.84 2.76 0.37
N ALA A 72 -9.79 2.73 -0.46
CA ALA A 72 -9.92 2.99 -1.89
C ALA A 72 -10.83 1.96 -2.60
N ALA A 73 -10.72 0.67 -2.27
CA ALA A 73 -11.57 -0.37 -2.82
C ALA A 73 -13.04 -0.16 -2.45
N ALA A 74 -13.33 0.19 -1.19
CA ALA A 74 -14.70 0.47 -0.76
C ALA A 74 -15.31 1.66 -1.52
N LEU A 75 -14.54 2.75 -1.68
CA LEU A 75 -14.97 3.93 -2.42
C LEU A 75 -15.17 3.64 -3.92
N TRP A 76 -14.22 2.93 -4.53
CA TRP A 76 -14.31 2.51 -5.93
C TRP A 76 -15.51 1.59 -6.16
N ASN A 77 -15.75 0.59 -5.30
CA ASN A 77 -16.83 -0.37 -5.49
C ASN A 77 -18.22 0.28 -5.35
N ALA A 78 -18.37 1.30 -4.50
CA ALA A 78 -19.58 2.10 -4.45
C ALA A 78 -19.86 2.78 -5.81
N ILE A 79 -18.85 3.46 -6.37
CA ILE A 79 -18.92 4.06 -7.70
C ILE A 79 -19.19 2.99 -8.78
N ALA A 80 -18.49 1.86 -8.71
CA ALA A 80 -18.55 0.82 -9.72
C ALA A 80 -19.97 0.24 -9.83
N ARG A 81 -20.65 0.06 -8.69
CA ARG A 81 -22.05 -0.39 -8.65
C ARG A 81 -23.00 0.61 -9.32
N ASP A 82 -22.88 1.89 -9.00
CA ASP A 82 -23.76 2.94 -9.54
C ASP A 82 -23.61 3.10 -11.07
N HIS A 83 -22.43 2.77 -11.60
CA HIS A 83 -22.09 2.94 -13.00
C HIS A 83 -21.96 1.64 -13.80
N GLY A 84 -22.27 0.48 -13.20
CA GLY A 84 -22.15 -0.84 -13.85
C GLY A 84 -20.71 -1.22 -14.24
N LEU A 85 -19.71 -0.71 -13.51
CA LEU A 85 -18.28 -1.00 -13.71
C LEU A 85 -17.84 -2.20 -12.85
N THR A 86 -16.69 -2.77 -13.19
CA THR A 86 -16.09 -3.87 -12.42
C THR A 86 -15.58 -3.41 -11.05
N GLU A 87 -16.04 -4.07 -9.99
CA GLU A 87 -15.51 -3.92 -8.63
C GLU A 87 -14.04 -4.40 -8.56
N ARG A 88 -13.26 -3.76 -7.69
CA ARG A 88 -11.85 -4.09 -7.45
C ARG A 88 -11.64 -4.49 -6.00
N ARG A 89 -10.79 -5.49 -5.80
CA ARG A 89 -10.29 -5.83 -4.47
C ARG A 89 -9.10 -4.95 -4.12
N SER A 90 -8.83 -4.81 -2.83
CA SER A 90 -7.69 -4.07 -2.28
C SER A 90 -6.36 -4.49 -2.86
N GLU A 91 -6.17 -5.77 -3.19
CA GLU A 91 -4.92 -6.29 -3.75
C GLU A 91 -4.70 -5.86 -5.21
N GLN A 92 -5.75 -5.35 -5.87
CA GLN A 92 -5.74 -4.89 -7.27
C GLN A 92 -5.59 -3.37 -7.39
N LEU A 93 -5.38 -2.67 -6.26
CA LEU A 93 -5.16 -1.23 -6.11
C LEU A 93 -3.75 -0.99 -5.55
#